data_AF-A0A2L2Z979-F1
#
_entry.id   AF-A0A2L2Z979-F1
#
_cell.length_a   1.000
_cell.length_b   1.000
_cell.length_c   1.000
_cell.angle_alpha   90.00
_cell.angle_beta   90.00
_cell.angle_gamma   90.00
#
_symmetry.space_group_name_H-M   'P 1'
#
loop_
_entity.id
_entity.type
_entity.pdbx_description
1 polymer ?
#
loop_
_entity_poly.entity_id
_entity_poly.type
_entity_poly.pdbx_seq_one_letter_code
_entity_poly.pdbx_strand_id
1 'polypeptide(L)'
;PWQVSLRITGNEPLSHWCGGVLIRSQWLLKTDHCFKSGRLAVRYWNVKVGKHIKLVPDETEQLRYMQSIHVHPIYRGFNET
;
A
#
# COMPACT_ATOMS: atom_id res chain seq x y z
N PRO A 1 5.46 -6.83 -14.19
CA PRO A 1 4.33 -5.89 -13.91
C PRO A 1 4.57 -5.19 -12.56
N TRP A 2 4.20 -3.91 -12.42
CA TRP A 2 4.63 -3.08 -11.27
C TRP A 2 3.49 -2.42 -10.49
N GLN A 3 2.26 -2.41 -11.00
CA GLN A 3 1.14 -1.74 -10.34
C GLN A 3 0.77 -2.43 -9.04
N VAL A 4 0.52 -1.64 -7.99
CA VAL A 4 0.20 -2.14 -6.66
C VAL A 4 -1.03 -1.46 -6.08
N SER A 5 -1.89 -2.26 -5.44
CA SER A 5 -3.00 -1.80 -4.60
C SER A 5 -2.58 -1.83 -3.14
N LEU A 6 -2.33 -0.66 -2.55
CA LEU A 6 -2.11 -0.52 -1.11
C LEU A 6 -3.45 -0.44 -0.38
N ARG A 7 -3.61 -1.25 0.67
CA ARG A 7 -4.91 -1.48 1.32
C ARG A 7 -4.82 -1.33 2.84
N ILE A 8 -5.90 -0.84 3.45
CA ILE A 8 -6.08 -0.80 4.90
C ILE A 8 -6.73 -2.11 5.36
N THR A 9 -6.03 -2.84 6.23
CA THR A 9 -6.53 -4.09 6.81
C THR A 9 -7.79 -3.82 7.64
N GLY A 10 -8.81 -4.66 7.46
CA GLY A 10 -10.10 -4.55 8.17
C GLY A 10 -11.20 -3.82 7.38
N ASN A 11 -10.86 -3.11 6.29
CA ASN A 11 -11.83 -2.36 5.49
C ASN A 11 -12.27 -3.10 4.21
N GLU A 12 -12.16 -4.43 4.18
CA GLU A 12 -12.53 -5.21 3.00
C GLU A 12 -14.04 -5.19 2.75
N PRO A 13 -14.50 -5.21 1.47
CA PRO A 13 -13.70 -5.29 0.23
C PRO A 13 -13.19 -3.93 -0.30
N LEU A 14 -13.57 -2.82 0.34
CA LEU A 14 -13.26 -1.44 -0.06
C LEU A 14 -11.97 -0.90 0.58
N SER A 15 -11.01 -1.78 0.82
CA SER A 15 -9.80 -1.50 1.60
C SER A 15 -8.74 -0.69 0.87
N HIS A 16 -8.80 -0.62 -0.46
CA HIS A 16 -7.79 0.10 -1.23
C HIS A 16 -7.78 1.57 -0.86
N TRP A 17 -6.59 2.03 -0.56
CA TRP A 17 -6.32 3.39 -0.15
C TRP A 17 -5.57 4.16 -1.23
N CYS A 18 -4.52 3.56 -1.78
CA CYS A 18 -3.65 4.21 -2.77
C CYS A 18 -3.03 3.19 -3.74
N GLY A 19 -2.52 3.73 -4.85
CA GLY A 19 -1.60 3.03 -5.74
C GLY A 19 -0.16 2.97 -5.19
N GLY A 20 0.67 2.16 -5.85
CA GLY A 20 2.10 2.06 -5.59
C GLY A 20 2.82 1.34 -6.73
N VAL A 21 4.14 1.33 -6.68
CA VAL A 21 5.01 0.75 -7.71
C VAL A 21 5.94 -0.27 -7.07
N LEU A 22 5.91 -1.51 -7.54
CA LEU A 22 6.89 -2.53 -7.17
C LEU A 22 8.22 -2.23 -7.90
N ILE A 23 9.25 -1.83 -7.16
CA ILE A 23 10.57 -1.49 -7.70
C ILE A 23 11.56 -2.66 -7.61
N ARG A 24 11.31 -3.62 -6.70
CA ARG A 24 11.97 -4.93 -6.62
C ARG A 24 10.98 -5.93 -6.02
N SER A 25 11.30 -7.23 -6.07
CA SER A 25 10.43 -8.32 -5.60
C SER A 25 9.81 -8.11 -4.21
N GLN A 26 10.48 -7.40 -3.31
CA GLN A 26 10.01 -7.11 -1.95
C GLN A 26 10.05 -5.62 -1.59
N TRP A 27 10.25 -4.74 -2.59
CA TRP A 27 10.34 -3.30 -2.38
C TRP A 27 9.26 -2.57 -3.17
N LEU A 28 8.44 -1.82 -2.45
CA LEU A 28 7.39 -0.99 -2.99
C LEU A 28 7.73 0.47 -2.76
N LEU A 29 7.62 1.27 -3.83
CA LEU A 29 7.68 2.71 -3.76
C LEU A 29 6.26 3.29 -3.87
N LYS A 30 5.94 4.28 -3.04
CA LYS A 30 4.69 5.03 -3.09
C LYS A 30 4.94 6.46 -2.64
N THR A 31 3.92 7.29 -2.80
CA THR A 31 3.89 8.64 -2.23
C THR A 31 3.57 8.61 -0.74
N ASP A 32 4.25 9.47 -0.01
CA ASP A 32 4.16 9.68 1.43
C ASP A 32 2.79 10.15 1.93
N HIS A 33 2.08 11.00 1.17
CA HIS A 33 0.74 11.49 1.52
C HIS A 33 -0.29 10.38 1.69
N CYS A 34 -0.03 9.16 1.19
CA CYS A 34 -0.91 8.02 1.44
C CYS A 34 -0.80 7.48 2.88
N PHE A 35 0.16 7.91 3.69
CA PHE A 35 0.26 7.56 5.12
C PHE A 35 -0.25 8.68 6.06
N LYS A 36 -1.23 9.52 5.63
CA LYS A 36 -1.80 10.55 6.51
C LYS A 36 -2.28 9.98 7.85
N SER A 37 -2.24 10.82 8.87
CA SER A 37 -2.75 10.55 10.22
C SER A 37 -2.00 9.43 10.98
N GLY A 38 -0.68 9.33 10.82
CA GLY A 38 0.14 8.49 11.70
C GLY A 38 0.00 6.97 11.47
N ARG A 39 -0.57 6.54 10.35
CA ARG A 39 -0.74 5.11 10.02
C ARG A 39 0.57 4.46 9.55
N LEU A 40 1.63 4.52 10.36
CA LEU A 40 2.93 3.91 10.06
C LEU A 40 3.10 2.51 10.64
N ALA A 41 2.15 2.02 11.43
CA ALA A 41 2.20 0.64 11.89
C ALA A 41 1.87 -0.31 10.72
N VAL A 42 2.82 -1.18 10.38
CA VAL A 42 2.71 -2.15 9.27
C VAL A 42 1.45 -3.02 9.35
N ARG A 43 0.95 -3.31 10.56
CA ARG A 43 -0.28 -4.08 10.79
C ARG A 43 -1.53 -3.49 10.12
N TYR A 44 -1.55 -2.17 9.90
CA TYR A 44 -2.68 -1.51 9.27
C TYR A 44 -2.71 -1.72 7.76
N TRP A 45 -1.66 -2.28 7.17
CA TRP A 45 -1.48 -2.30 5.73
C TRP A 45 -1.33 -3.72 5.21
N ASN A 46 -1.97 -3.96 4.07
CA ASN A 46 -1.66 -5.08 3.21
C ASN A 46 -1.55 -4.58 1.77
N VAL A 47 -0.91 -5.39 0.95
CA VAL A 47 -0.55 -5.07 -0.42
C VAL A 47 -1.14 -6.14 -1.32
N LYS A 48 -1.89 -5.73 -2.34
CA LYS A 48 -2.39 -6.64 -3.37
C LYS A 48 -1.76 -6.29 -4.73
N VAL A 49 -1.17 -7.28 -5.39
CA VAL A 49 -0.55 -7.18 -6.73
C VAL A 49 -1.14 -8.25 -7.65
N GLY A 50 -0.87 -8.17 -8.96
CA GLY A 50 -1.37 -9.16 -9.93
C GLY A 50 -2.88 -9.09 -10.11
N LYS A 51 -3.43 -7.88 -10.19
CA LYS A 51 -4.87 -7.63 -10.27
C LYS A 51 -5.20 -6.73 -11.45
N HIS A 52 -6.18 -7.13 -12.25
CA HIS A 52 -6.71 -6.30 -13.34
C HIS A 52 -7.91 -5.46 -12.88
N ILE A 53 -8.85 -6.07 -12.15
CA ILE A 53 -10.08 -5.39 -11.69
C ILE A 53 -10.17 -5.48 -10.17
N LYS A 54 -10.25 -4.32 -9.53
CA LYS A 54 -10.10 -4.12 -8.08
C LYS A 54 -10.96 -5.05 -7.23
N LEU A 55 -12.24 -5.22 -7.59
CA LEU A 55 -13.23 -5.98 -6.82
C LEU A 55 -13.50 -7.39 -7.37
N VAL A 56 -12.96 -7.74 -8.55
CA VAL A 56 -13.16 -9.06 -9.16
C VAL A 56 -11.95 -9.95 -8.85
N PRO A 57 -12.12 -11.16 -8.31
CA PRO A 57 -11.00 -12.08 -8.07
C PRO A 57 -10.18 -12.32 -9.34
N ASP A 58 -8.87 -12.54 -9.17
CA ASP A 58 -7.92 -12.74 -10.26
C ASP A 58 -6.96 -13.86 -9.84
N GLU A 59 -6.73 -14.85 -10.69
CA GLU A 59 -5.88 -16.00 -10.38
C GLU A 59 -4.43 -15.61 -10.10
N THR A 60 -4.00 -14.47 -10.67
CA THR A 60 -2.64 -13.96 -10.49
C THR A 60 -2.50 -13.06 -9.27
N GLU A 61 -3.58 -12.85 -8.51
CA GLU A 61 -3.56 -11.93 -7.37
C GLU A 61 -2.69 -12.47 -6.22
N GLN A 62 -1.88 -11.60 -5.64
CA GLN A 62 -1.08 -11.93 -4.47
C GLN A 62 -1.31 -10.91 -3.36
N LEU A 63 -1.66 -11.41 -2.18
CA LEU A 63 -1.72 -10.63 -0.95
C LEU A 63 -0.38 -10.74 -0.21
N ARG A 64 0.17 -9.60 0.20
CA ARG A 64 1.43 -9.49 0.94
C ARG A 64 1.27 -8.51 2.10
N TYR A 65 2.04 -8.72 3.15
CA TYR A 65 2.08 -7.86 4.34
C TYR A 65 3.40 -7.09 4.38
N MET A 66 3.38 -5.91 5.00
CA MET A 66 4.57 -5.08 5.11
C MET A 66 5.44 -5.51 6.29
N GLN A 67 6.76 -5.55 6.09
CA GLN A 67 7.72 -5.75 7.16
C GLN A 67 8.18 -4.43 7.79
N SER A 68 8.37 -3.39 6.96
CA SER A 68 8.79 -2.06 7.39
C SER A 68 8.18 -1.00 6.49
N ILE A 69 8.11 0.24 7.01
CA ILE A 69 7.74 1.43 6.25
C ILE A 69 8.86 2.45 6.45
N HIS A 70 9.43 2.91 5.34
CA HIS A 70 10.49 3.93 5.33
C HIS A 70 9.92 5.20 4.72
N VAL A 71 9.80 6.26 5.52
CA VAL A 71 9.35 7.58 5.07
C VAL A 71 10.57 8.44 4.82
N HIS A 72 10.52 9.27 3.78
CA HIS A 72 11.62 10.17 3.47
C HIS A 72 11.84 11.20 4.60
N PRO A 73 13.07 11.41 5.11
CA PRO A 73 13.32 12.19 6.33
C PRO A 73 12.84 13.65 6.28
N ILE A 74 12.82 14.27 5.10
CA ILE A 74 12.41 15.68 4.93
C ILE A 74 10.94 15.84 4.51
N TYR A 75 10.16 14.76 4.43
CA TYR A 75 8.74 14.88 4.13
C TYR A 75 8.00 15.57 5.28
N ARG A 76 7.39 16.73 5.00
CA ARG A 76 6.71 17.57 6.01
C ARG A 76 5.19 17.35 6.09
N GLY A 77 4.57 16.78 5.06
CA GLY A 77 3.12 16.53 5.00
C GLY A 77 2.64 15.36 5.87
N PHE A 78 3.44 14.92 6.85
CA PHE A 78 3.06 13.87 7.80
C PHE A 78 2.18 14.41 8.94
N ASN A 79 2.37 15.70 9.29
CA ASN A 79 1.67 16.37 10.38
C ASN A 79 0.56 17.34 9.90
N GLU A 80 0.38 17.47 8.59
CA GLU A 80 -0.67 18.32 8.02
C GLU A 80 -1.98 17.52 7.97
N THR A 81 -2.86 17.79 8.95
CA THR A 81 -4.23 17.28 9.07
C THR A 81 -5.15 17.89 8.03
#